data_AF-A0A6P5EI97-F1
#
_entry.id   AF-A0A6P5EI97-F1
#
_cell.length_a   1.000
_cell.length_b   1.000
_cell.length_c   1.000
_cell.angle_alpha   90.00
_cell.angle_beta   90.00
_cell.angle_gamma   90.00
#
_symmetry.space_group_name_H-M   'P 1'
#
loop_
_entity.id
_entity.type
_entity.pdbx_description
1 polymer ?
#
loop_
_entity_poly.entity_id
_entity_poly.type
_entity_poly.pdbx_seq_one_letter_code
_entity_poly.pdbx_strand_id
1 'polypeptide(L)'
;MRVEFPMSSNNYSFMFANRQWELLMDKGIHSNLFNFDMDMMSLDENERILSRSSPSVHHCNDSTMVISYTRGSFLFVFNFHPETSCESYRVGVEEAGDYQIILNTDDTRYGGHGELESHKHLWRTNKKRADGYQNSLEVALPRRSAQVYKLMRILRI
;
A
#
# COMPACT_ATOMS: atom_id res chain seq x y z
N MET A 1 22.13 4.89 4.36
CA MET A 1 23.09 5.87 3.81
C MET A 1 23.25 6.99 4.82
N ARG A 2 24.49 7.42 5.11
CA ARG A 2 24.80 8.46 6.09
C ARG A 2 24.81 9.82 5.39
N VAL A 3 24.23 10.85 6.00
CA VAL A 3 24.41 12.24 5.57
C VAL A 3 25.34 12.88 6.58
N GLU A 4 26.43 13.49 6.11
CA GLU A 4 27.40 14.15 6.96
C GLU A 4 27.93 15.40 6.28
N PHE A 5 27.92 16.53 6.99
CA PHE A 5 28.49 17.78 6.51
C PHE A 5 29.98 17.89 6.85
N PRO A 6 30.76 18.69 6.10
CA PRO A 6 32.14 19.00 6.44
C PRO A 6 32.26 19.62 7.83
N MET A 7 33.05 19.00 8.70
CA MET A 7 33.30 19.44 10.08
C MET A 7 34.74 19.13 10.49
N SER A 8 35.25 19.80 11.52
CA SER A 8 36.60 19.53 12.05
C SER A 8 36.80 18.06 12.44
N SER A 9 35.75 17.41 12.98
CA SER A 9 35.78 15.99 13.36
C SER A 9 35.91 15.01 12.18
N ASN A 10 35.69 15.47 10.94
CA ASN A 10 35.82 14.65 9.72
C ASN A 10 36.78 15.27 8.70
N ASN A 11 37.72 16.12 9.15
CA ASN A 11 38.69 16.82 8.30
C ASN A 11 38.03 17.64 7.18
N TYR A 12 36.86 18.22 7.44
CA TYR A 12 36.07 18.97 6.45
C TYR A 12 35.76 18.15 5.18
N SER A 13 35.50 16.86 5.33
CA SER A 13 35.19 15.96 4.22
C SER A 13 33.81 16.22 3.62
N PHE A 14 33.74 16.23 2.29
CA PHE A 14 32.48 16.33 1.51
C PHE A 14 31.96 14.95 1.04
N MET A 15 32.63 13.85 1.42
CA MET A 15 32.35 12.50 0.91
C MET A 15 30.88 12.07 1.06
N PHE A 16 30.21 12.47 2.15
CA PHE A 16 28.80 12.15 2.42
C PHE A 16 27.87 13.36 2.31
N ALA A 17 28.39 14.50 1.84
CA ALA A 17 27.65 15.74 1.65
C ALA A 17 27.11 15.87 0.21
N ASN A 18 26.60 14.78 -0.35
CA ASN A 18 26.10 14.72 -1.71
C ASN A 18 24.85 13.81 -1.83
N ARG A 19 24.31 13.71 -3.03
CA ARG A 19 23.23 12.80 -3.40
C ARG A 19 23.70 11.92 -4.55
N GLN A 20 23.55 10.62 -4.37
CA GLN A 20 23.88 9.61 -5.36
C GLN A 20 22.69 9.38 -6.29
N TRP A 21 22.39 10.36 -7.15
CA TRP A 21 21.24 10.28 -8.07
C TRP A 21 21.40 9.19 -9.13
N GLU A 22 22.64 8.80 -9.43
CA GLU A 22 22.98 7.68 -10.31
C GLU A 22 22.36 6.34 -9.86
N LEU A 23 22.08 6.17 -8.56
CA LEU A 23 21.42 4.97 -8.04
C LEU A 23 20.00 4.79 -8.59
N LEU A 24 19.36 5.86 -9.05
CA LEU A 24 18.03 5.80 -9.66
C LEU A 24 18.07 5.37 -11.15
N MET A 25 19.25 5.46 -11.79
CA MET A 25 19.39 5.19 -13.23
C MET A 25 19.49 3.69 -13.52
N ASP A 26 20.04 2.93 -12.58
CA ASP A 26 20.18 1.48 -12.70
C ASP A 26 18.90 0.75 -12.29
N LYS A 27 18.54 -0.29 -13.05
CA LYS A 27 17.46 -1.20 -12.66
C LYS A 27 17.84 -1.90 -11.36
N GLY A 28 17.08 -1.66 -10.30
CA GLY A 28 17.32 -2.28 -9.01
C GLY A 28 16.45 -1.72 -7.90
N ILE A 29 16.84 -1.98 -6.65
CA ILE A 29 16.03 -1.60 -5.49
C ILE A 29 15.79 -0.09 -5.39
N HIS A 30 16.76 0.74 -5.80
CA HIS A 30 16.63 2.19 -5.75
C HIS A 30 15.63 2.71 -6.79
N SER A 31 15.72 2.27 -8.05
CA SER A 31 14.70 2.61 -9.07
C SER A 31 13.32 2.07 -8.70
N ASN A 32 13.25 0.87 -8.10
CA ASN A 32 12.01 0.24 -7.68
C ASN A 32 11.30 1.03 -6.56
N LEU A 33 12.04 1.43 -5.53
CA LEU A 33 11.52 2.28 -4.45
C LEU A 33 11.11 3.66 -4.96
N PHE A 34 11.86 4.21 -5.91
CA PHE A 34 11.51 5.49 -6.54
C PHE A 34 10.22 5.37 -7.36
N ASN A 35 10.02 4.30 -8.12
CA ASN A 35 8.76 4.05 -8.83
C ASN A 35 7.58 3.95 -7.86
N PHE A 36 7.76 3.27 -6.73
CA PHE A 36 6.73 3.20 -5.69
C PHE A 36 6.39 4.59 -5.13
N ASP A 37 7.39 5.39 -4.80
CA ASP A 37 7.18 6.75 -4.29
C ASP A 37 6.46 7.64 -5.33
N MET A 38 6.88 7.59 -6.59
CA MET A 38 6.21 8.32 -7.68
C MET A 38 4.74 7.93 -7.83
N ASP A 39 4.43 6.63 -7.83
CA ASP A 39 3.05 6.16 -7.98
C ASP A 39 2.21 6.44 -6.72
N MET A 40 2.80 6.39 -5.52
CA MET A 40 2.15 6.77 -4.27
C MET A 40 1.80 8.27 -4.25
N MET A 41 2.70 9.14 -4.72
CA MET A 41 2.43 10.58 -4.86
C MET A 41 1.37 10.85 -5.93
N SER A 42 1.51 10.20 -7.09
CA SER A 42 0.55 10.32 -8.21
C SER A 42 -0.85 9.85 -7.80
N LEU A 43 -0.92 8.83 -6.94
CA LEU A 43 -2.19 8.35 -6.41
C LEU A 43 -2.90 9.45 -5.62
N ASP A 44 -2.21 10.17 -4.73
CA ASP A 44 -2.82 11.28 -4.00
C ASP A 44 -3.18 12.45 -4.92
N GLU A 45 -2.32 12.79 -5.88
CA GLU A 45 -2.59 13.87 -6.85
C GLU A 45 -3.91 13.62 -7.62
N ASN A 46 -4.13 12.38 -8.07
CA ASN A 46 -5.29 12.01 -8.88
C ASN A 46 -6.55 11.77 -8.04
N GLU A 47 -6.42 11.17 -6.86
CA GLU A 47 -7.55 10.69 -6.06
C GLU A 47 -7.86 11.55 -4.82
N ARG A 48 -6.95 12.49 -4.53
CA ARG A 48 -7.00 13.46 -3.42
C ARG A 48 -7.18 12.81 -2.06
N ILE A 49 -6.57 11.65 -1.83
CA ILE A 49 -6.70 10.81 -0.65
C ILE A 49 -6.46 11.60 0.65
N LEU A 50 -5.39 12.40 0.69
CA LEU A 50 -4.99 13.16 1.87
C LEU A 50 -5.93 14.32 2.20
N SER A 51 -6.72 14.79 1.23
CA SER A 51 -7.73 15.83 1.44
C SER A 51 -9.10 15.29 1.89
N ARG A 52 -9.29 13.96 1.83
CA ARG A 52 -10.53 13.31 2.28
C ARG A 52 -10.63 13.28 3.80
N SER A 53 -11.79 12.81 4.28
CA SER A 53 -12.09 12.61 5.69
C SER A 53 -10.97 11.87 6.43
N SER A 54 -10.97 12.00 7.76
CA SER A 54 -10.07 11.24 8.62
C SER A 54 -10.17 9.74 8.34
N PRO A 55 -9.06 9.00 8.47
CA PRO A 55 -9.08 7.55 8.32
C PRO A 55 -9.96 6.91 9.40
N SER A 56 -10.72 5.89 9.01
CA SER A 56 -11.49 5.02 9.90
C SER A 56 -10.79 3.66 9.98
N VAL A 57 -10.15 3.38 11.11
CA VAL A 57 -9.43 2.12 11.32
C VAL A 57 -10.43 1.00 11.58
N HIS A 58 -10.35 -0.07 10.80
CA HIS A 58 -11.20 -1.25 10.93
C HIS A 58 -10.63 -2.17 12.01
N HIS A 59 -9.38 -2.57 11.85
CA HIS A 59 -8.63 -3.32 12.85
C HIS A 59 -7.13 -3.11 12.72
N CYS A 60 -6.46 -3.27 13.86
CA CYS A 60 -5.03 -3.55 13.96
C CYS A 60 -4.93 -4.90 14.68
N ASN A 61 -4.59 -5.96 13.95
CA ASN A 61 -4.57 -7.32 14.49
C ASN A 61 -3.13 -7.75 14.73
N ASP A 62 -2.73 -7.82 16.01
CA ASP A 62 -1.37 -8.18 16.40
C ASP A 62 -1.01 -9.63 16.07
N SER A 63 -2.00 -10.54 16.02
CA SER A 63 -1.77 -11.95 15.74
C SER A 63 -1.52 -12.21 14.25
N THR A 64 -2.31 -11.58 13.37
CA THR A 64 -2.10 -11.68 11.91
C THR A 64 -1.09 -10.66 11.40
N MET A 65 -0.75 -9.66 12.20
CA MET A 65 0.04 -8.48 11.81
C MET A 65 -0.59 -7.73 10.62
N VAL A 66 -1.93 -7.73 10.55
CA VAL A 66 -2.68 -7.04 9.50
C VAL A 66 -3.31 -5.77 10.06
N ILE A 67 -3.14 -4.68 9.31
CA ILE A 67 -3.81 -3.41 9.56
C ILE A 67 -4.73 -3.11 8.38
N SER A 68 -5.97 -2.74 8.68
CA SER A 68 -6.94 -2.32 7.69
C SER A 68 -7.63 -1.04 8.12
N TYR A 69 -7.78 -0.10 7.19
CA TYR A 69 -8.56 1.13 7.41
C TYR A 69 -9.16 1.65 6.11
N THR A 70 -10.19 2.48 6.24
CA THR A 70 -10.77 3.22 5.12
C THR A 70 -10.50 4.70 5.21
N ARG A 71 -10.47 5.36 4.05
CA ARG A 71 -10.42 6.82 3.95
C ARG A 71 -11.27 7.28 2.78
N GLY A 72 -12.48 7.77 3.04
CA GLY A 72 -13.46 8.02 1.98
C GLY A 72 -13.82 6.73 1.25
N SER A 73 -13.68 6.71 -0.08
CA SER A 73 -14.00 5.54 -0.93
C SER A 73 -12.83 4.56 -1.11
N PHE A 74 -11.79 4.69 -0.29
CA PHE A 74 -10.58 3.88 -0.36
C PHE A 74 -10.46 2.95 0.83
N LEU A 75 -10.11 1.70 0.57
CA LEU A 75 -9.73 0.71 1.57
C LEU A 75 -8.23 0.45 1.46
N PHE A 76 -7.53 0.52 2.59
CA PHE A 76 -6.10 0.24 2.70
C PHE A 76 -5.92 -1.01 3.56
N VAL A 77 -5.11 -1.94 3.07
CA VAL A 77 -4.81 -3.19 3.77
C VAL A 77 -3.30 -3.42 3.75
N PHE A 78 -2.71 -3.64 4.92
CA PHE A 78 -1.29 -3.87 5.11
C PHE A 78 -1.08 -5.20 5.81
N ASN A 79 -0.25 -6.07 5.24
CA ASN A 79 0.22 -7.28 5.89
C ASN A 79 1.69 -7.09 6.31
N PHE A 80 1.91 -6.87 7.60
CA PHE A 80 3.25 -6.70 8.18
C PHE A 80 3.89 -8.02 8.61
N HIS A 81 3.22 -9.17 8.45
CA HIS A 81 3.77 -10.44 8.87
C HIS A 81 5.09 -10.69 8.13
N PRO A 82 6.18 -11.08 8.84
CA PRO A 82 7.50 -11.20 8.22
C PRO A 82 7.59 -12.36 7.24
N GLU A 83 6.78 -13.40 7.44
CA GLU A 83 6.92 -14.71 6.76
C GLU A 83 5.64 -15.25 6.10
N THR A 84 4.46 -14.76 6.47
CA THR A 84 3.18 -15.42 6.18
C THR A 84 2.36 -14.58 5.23
N SER A 85 2.09 -15.13 4.07
CA SER A 85 1.07 -14.63 3.14
C SER A 85 -0.29 -15.23 3.52
N CYS A 86 -1.37 -14.52 3.24
CA CYS A 86 -2.73 -15.01 3.44
C CYS A 86 -3.44 -15.08 2.09
N GLU A 87 -3.90 -16.27 1.68
CA GLU A 87 -4.59 -16.44 0.39
C GLU A 87 -6.01 -15.84 0.39
N SER A 88 -6.67 -15.82 1.55
CA SER A 88 -8.00 -15.28 1.72
C SER A 88 -8.16 -14.62 3.09
N TYR A 89 -7.87 -13.32 3.13
CA TYR A 89 -8.09 -12.48 4.29
C TYR A 89 -9.39 -11.69 4.13
N ARG A 90 -10.23 -11.70 5.17
CA ARG A 90 -11.52 -10.99 5.13
C ARG A 90 -11.40 -9.62 5.76
N VAL A 91 -11.82 -8.60 5.02
CA VAL A 91 -11.85 -7.21 5.48
C VAL A 91 -13.26 -6.67 5.37
N GLY A 92 -13.81 -6.14 6.45
CA GLY A 92 -15.12 -5.50 6.47
C GLY A 92 -15.11 -4.18 5.69
N VAL A 93 -16.21 -3.88 4.99
CA VAL A 93 -16.43 -2.61 4.30
C VAL A 93 -17.88 -2.16 4.47
N GLU A 94 -18.09 -0.86 4.61
CA GLU A 94 -19.43 -0.28 4.77
C GLU A 94 -20.26 -0.45 3.50
N GLU A 95 -19.75 0.08 2.39
CA GLU A 95 -20.43 0.08 1.10
C GLU A 95 -20.29 -1.26 0.37
N ALA A 96 -21.42 -1.89 0.07
CA ALA A 96 -21.47 -3.04 -0.83
C ALA A 96 -21.16 -2.57 -2.26
N GLY A 97 -20.28 -3.28 -2.96
CA GLY A 97 -19.81 -2.81 -4.25
C GLY A 97 -18.78 -3.67 -4.94
N ASP A 98 -18.27 -3.13 -6.04
CA ASP A 98 -17.09 -3.59 -6.73
C ASP A 98 -15.92 -2.68 -6.42
N TYR A 99 -14.82 -3.26 -5.95
CA TYR A 99 -13.59 -2.57 -5.61
C TYR A 99 -12.48 -2.95 -6.59
N GLN A 100 -11.59 -2.02 -6.90
CA GLN A 100 -10.43 -2.25 -7.75
C GLN A 100 -9.15 -1.92 -7.00
N ILE A 101 -8.12 -2.73 -7.14
CA ILE A 101 -6.78 -2.36 -6.66
C ILE A 101 -6.24 -1.23 -7.53
N ILE A 102 -5.90 -0.11 -6.88
CA ILE A 102 -5.29 1.06 -7.53
C ILE A 102 -3.80 1.21 -7.20
N LEU A 103 -3.33 0.50 -6.17
CA LEU A 103 -1.91 0.40 -5.79
C LEU A 103 -1.67 -0.95 -5.11
N ASN A 104 -0.64 -1.68 -5.54
CA ASN A 104 -0.19 -2.94 -4.97
C ASN A 104 1.33 -2.91 -4.81
N THR A 105 1.83 -2.89 -3.58
CA THR A 105 3.29 -2.82 -3.36
C THR A 105 4.03 -4.08 -3.76
N ASP A 106 3.32 -5.19 -3.96
CA ASP A 106 3.91 -6.44 -4.45
C ASP A 106 4.13 -6.43 -5.98
N ASP A 107 3.74 -5.37 -6.71
CA ASP A 107 4.03 -5.28 -8.15
C ASP A 107 5.55 -5.32 -8.42
N THR A 108 5.96 -6.03 -9.48
CA THR A 108 7.38 -6.21 -9.84
C THR A 108 8.10 -4.91 -10.17
N ARG A 109 7.38 -3.86 -10.63
CA ARG A 109 7.93 -2.50 -10.84
C ARG A 109 8.42 -1.82 -9.57
N TYR A 110 7.93 -2.27 -8.41
CA TYR A 110 8.35 -1.83 -7.07
C TYR A 110 9.32 -2.82 -6.41
N GLY A 111 9.74 -3.86 -7.14
CA GLY A 111 10.60 -4.92 -6.60
C GLY A 111 9.85 -5.97 -5.78
N GLY A 112 8.52 -6.00 -5.86
CA GLY A 112 7.71 -7.08 -5.29
C GLY A 112 7.74 -8.36 -6.14
N HIS A 113 7.04 -9.40 -5.69
CA HIS A 113 7.02 -10.71 -6.32
C HIS A 113 5.99 -10.84 -7.45
N GLY A 114 5.01 -9.93 -7.51
CA GLY A 114 3.96 -9.93 -8.53
C GLY A 114 2.98 -11.09 -8.36
N GLU A 115 2.69 -11.50 -7.12
CA GLU A 115 1.80 -12.63 -6.84
C GLU A 115 0.34 -12.34 -7.23
N LEU A 116 -0.03 -11.06 -7.40
CA LEU A 116 -1.38 -10.61 -7.71
C LEU A 116 -1.45 -9.86 -9.04
N GLU A 117 -2.28 -10.35 -9.97
CA GLU A 117 -2.67 -9.60 -11.16
C GLU A 117 -3.73 -8.54 -10.81
N SER A 118 -3.26 -7.37 -10.38
CA SER A 118 -4.07 -6.37 -9.68
C SER A 118 -4.91 -5.44 -10.56
N HIS A 119 -4.51 -5.18 -11.81
CA HIS A 119 -4.97 -3.97 -12.53
C HIS A 119 -6.28 -4.14 -13.31
N LYS A 120 -6.71 -5.39 -13.56
CA LYS A 120 -7.90 -5.68 -14.40
C LYS A 120 -9.04 -6.35 -13.65
N HIS A 121 -8.82 -6.77 -12.40
CA HIS A 121 -9.81 -7.49 -11.62
C HIS A 121 -10.65 -6.55 -10.76
N LEU A 122 -11.93 -6.89 -10.59
CA LEU A 122 -12.84 -6.22 -9.67
C LEU A 122 -13.20 -7.20 -8.55
N TRP A 123 -12.93 -6.80 -7.31
CA TRP A 123 -13.30 -7.54 -6.11
C TRP A 123 -14.72 -7.15 -5.71
N ARG A 124 -15.64 -8.11 -5.81
CA ARG A 124 -17.02 -7.91 -5.37
C ARG A 124 -17.15 -8.21 -3.89
N THR A 125 -17.86 -7.34 -3.18
CA THR A 125 -18.18 -7.57 -1.76
C THR A 125 -19.14 -8.74 -1.57
N ASN A 126 -18.97 -9.45 -0.46
CA ASN A 126 -19.87 -10.49 0.02
C ASN A 126 -20.69 -9.98 1.22
N LYS A 127 -21.94 -10.46 1.37
CA LYS A 127 -22.78 -10.20 2.56
C LYS A 127 -22.37 -11.06 3.75
N LYS A 128 -21.12 -10.91 4.20
CA LYS A 128 -20.57 -11.57 5.38
C LYS A 128 -20.01 -10.50 6.31
N ARG A 129 -20.40 -10.55 7.59
CA ARG A 129 -19.92 -9.60 8.59
C ARG A 129 -18.43 -9.75 8.87
N ALA A 130 -17.72 -8.63 8.92
CA ALA A 130 -16.34 -8.50 9.37
C ALA A 130 -16.11 -7.05 9.81
N ASP A 131 -15.21 -6.82 10.76
CA ASP A 131 -14.85 -5.47 11.24
C ASP A 131 -16.04 -4.58 11.64
N GLY A 132 -17.13 -5.17 12.13
CA GLY A 132 -18.36 -4.44 12.48
C GLY A 132 -19.27 -4.08 11.29
N TYR A 133 -18.85 -4.32 10.05
CA TYR A 133 -19.64 -4.03 8.84
C TYR A 133 -20.44 -5.24 8.36
N GLN A 134 -21.50 -4.98 7.57
CA GLN A 134 -22.35 -6.03 7.00
C GLN A 134 -21.74 -6.69 5.76
N ASN A 135 -20.90 -5.95 5.04
CA ASN A 135 -20.25 -6.39 3.82
C ASN A 135 -18.76 -6.60 4.07
N SER A 136 -18.14 -7.44 3.27
CA SER A 136 -16.69 -7.66 3.32
C SER A 136 -16.10 -7.99 1.96
N LEU A 137 -14.80 -7.75 1.83
CA LEU A 137 -13.96 -8.23 0.74
C LEU A 137 -13.10 -9.40 1.25
N GLU A 138 -12.90 -10.40 0.39
CA GLU A 138 -11.89 -11.43 0.61
C GLU A 138 -10.71 -11.13 -0.34
N VAL A 139 -9.53 -10.94 0.24
CA VAL A 139 -8.34 -10.46 -0.45
C VAL A 139 -7.15 -11.36 -0.17
N ALA A 140 -6.34 -11.62 -1.18
CA ALA A 140 -5.06 -12.28 -0.99
C ALA A 140 -4.03 -11.23 -0.57
N LEU A 141 -3.24 -11.51 0.47
CA LEU A 141 -2.29 -10.59 1.08
C LEU A 141 -0.90 -11.25 1.18
N PRO A 142 0.01 -10.98 0.23
CA PRO A 142 1.40 -11.36 0.37
C PRO A 142 2.00 -10.81 1.67
N ARG A 143 2.97 -11.52 2.26
CA ARG A 143 3.73 -11.01 3.41
C ARG A 143 4.44 -9.70 3.09
N ARG A 144 4.56 -8.80 4.07
CA ARG A 144 5.22 -7.48 3.92
C ARG A 144 4.70 -6.68 2.72
N SER A 145 3.38 -6.68 2.51
CA SER A 145 2.75 -5.98 1.39
C SER A 145 1.68 -5.00 1.85
N ALA A 146 1.33 -4.08 0.97
CA ALA A 146 0.23 -3.16 1.12
C ALA A 146 -0.57 -3.07 -0.18
N GLN A 147 -1.89 -2.96 -0.03
CA GLN A 147 -2.83 -2.85 -1.14
C GLN A 147 -3.81 -1.72 -0.86
N VAL A 148 -4.13 -0.95 -1.91
CA VAL A 148 -5.15 0.10 -1.86
C VAL A 148 -6.24 -0.23 -2.86
N TYR A 149 -7.47 -0.26 -2.37
CA TYR A 149 -8.67 -0.55 -3.14
C TYR A 149 -9.53 0.71 -3.26
N LYS A 150 -10.06 0.98 -4.45
CA LYS A 150 -11.05 2.02 -4.72
C LYS A 150 -12.41 1.38 -4.94
N LEU A 151 -13.45 1.89 -4.29
CA LEU A 151 -14.84 1.57 -4.62
C LEU A 151 -15.19 2.14 -6.01
N MET A 152 -15.44 1.27 -6.97
CA MET A 152 -15.74 1.63 -8.37
C MET A 152 -17.24 1.72 -8.64
N ARG A 153 -18.02 0.83 -8.01
CA ARG A 153 -19.47 0.76 -8.20
C ARG A 153 -20.15 0.31 -6.91
N ILE A 154 -21.14 1.07 -6.46
CA ILE A 154 -22.00 0.67 -5.35
C ILE A 154 -23.07 -0.30 -5.87
N LEU A 155 -23.25 -1.42 -5.18
CA LEU A 155 -24.35 -2.33 -5.40
C LEU A 155 -25.54 -1.83 -4.57
N ARG A 156 -26.49 -1.17 -5.23
CA ARG A 156 -27.78 -0.83 -4.61
C ARG A 156 -28.55 -2.13 -4.42
N ILE A 157 -28.81 -2.47 -3.16
CA ILE A 157 -29.68 -3.58 -2.74
C ILE A 157 -31.08 -3.01 -2.56
#